data_AF-A0A9D8XSM7-F1
#
_entry.id   AF-A0A9D8XSM7-F1
#
_cell.length_a   1.000
_cell.length_b   1.000
_cell.length_c   1.000
_cell.angle_alpha   90.00
_cell.angle_beta   90.00
_cell.angle_gamma   90.00
#
_symmetry.space_group_name_H-M   'P 1'
#
loop_
_entity.id
_entity.type
_entity.pdbx_description
1 polymer ?
#
loop_
_entity_poly.entity_id
_entity_poly.type
_entity_poly.pdbx_seq_one_letter_code
_entity_poly.pdbx_strand_id
1 'polypeptide(L)'
;QTKLIDAKSNYEYFFPESEWRSGNVFNVCDAVVEEMEVIAKNGYIYFVDRVIEPLETIHKELKNNEEYSMYLSFFDKYAYYAQEENLTNLYGGGTTSYWECLYEKASGKFTLPNIAQEWPVSDYSQMSTLSYTSNTLFAPTNAAFNEFYDSYWGVDGTGYPSQVSYDSVSADAIAYLLSNSFYEGSLVFPDEIERGDIINAFTKTPIMFDLNDVPEENRKMCVNGALYGLSKITPPAVFGTVTGPAYQYKRYSTFLKMLTTSGMENTLTSDAVSYIMLYPNNDQLAANFIWYDAASDKIKNGVVGDATQPNLGSADQTKYVNAHIISVENKRPLASNGDIQVMRTLSPDYKLYWYMNAEGKITNSFKYNELIQYAGHNTITKDSIYTDIQELTFRDESWVNGYCYEYDTQNSSFLLQGSNANGLIQNFVPFMWLHRNDEGTLFQGFIKVLGLANLIDEESMTMNYMTENCLMLIPTTEAIKSAIVAGEFPHLSVPEGTLADDPAFWDLVVAPADETPAQDSLQHYMLSYFMPESMSPALDYPYYKWGIDIEADGGYASIADISGEMAALVYVNIYDKGNAGLTAKVQGMDKEIPFHAAYDYLPFVFDDGCVHFLDGIFEDKWPHDIQ
;
A
#
# COMPACT_ATOMS: atom_id res chain seq x y z
N GLN A 1 -23.15 21.07 -24.65
CA GLN A 1 -21.94 20.77 -25.44
C GLN A 1 -22.25 19.51 -26.23
N THR A 2 -21.96 19.44 -27.53
CA THR A 2 -22.24 18.23 -28.33
C THR A 2 -21.30 17.09 -27.91
N LYS A 3 -21.78 15.85 -27.79
CA LYS A 3 -20.99 14.66 -27.41
C LYS A 3 -19.95 14.21 -28.46
N LEU A 4 -19.86 14.91 -29.59
CA LEU A 4 -18.95 14.60 -30.71
C LEU A 4 -19.12 13.16 -31.22
N ILE A 5 -20.38 12.74 -31.40
CA ILE A 5 -20.76 11.41 -31.89
C ILE A 5 -21.31 11.49 -33.31
N ASP A 6 -21.21 10.41 -34.10
CA ASP A 6 -21.97 10.25 -35.33
C ASP A 6 -23.40 9.81 -35.02
N ALA A 7 -24.37 10.71 -35.19
CA ALA A 7 -25.75 10.44 -34.81
C ALA A 7 -26.34 9.21 -35.54
N LYS A 8 -25.91 8.95 -36.78
CA LYS A 8 -26.39 7.82 -37.57
C LYS A 8 -25.94 6.49 -37.00
N SER A 9 -24.63 6.27 -36.87
CA SER A 9 -24.08 5.02 -36.37
C SER A 9 -24.62 4.67 -34.98
N ASN A 10 -24.67 5.67 -34.09
CA ASN A 10 -25.09 5.47 -32.71
C ASN A 10 -26.59 5.21 -32.59
N TYR A 11 -27.43 5.81 -33.44
CA TYR A 11 -28.87 5.50 -33.51
C TYR A 11 -29.10 4.08 -34.02
N GLU A 12 -28.52 3.74 -35.17
CA GLU A 12 -28.71 2.45 -35.84
C GLU A 12 -28.09 1.29 -35.03
N TYR A 13 -27.17 1.58 -34.12
CA TYR A 13 -26.64 0.59 -33.17
C TYR A 13 -27.72 0.07 -32.20
N PHE A 14 -28.62 0.93 -31.72
CA PHE A 14 -29.72 0.56 -30.81
C PHE A 14 -31.02 0.24 -31.54
N PHE A 15 -31.22 0.79 -32.73
CA PHE A 15 -32.41 0.58 -33.56
C PHE A 15 -32.01 0.08 -34.97
N PRO A 16 -31.48 -1.15 -35.08
CA PRO A 16 -30.93 -1.69 -36.34
C PRO A 16 -31.99 -1.87 -37.44
N GLU A 17 -33.27 -1.98 -37.06
CA GLU A 17 -34.41 -2.07 -37.97
C GLU A 17 -35.00 -0.70 -38.36
N SER A 18 -34.36 0.40 -37.94
CA SER A 18 -34.76 1.77 -38.26
C SER A 18 -33.63 2.53 -38.94
N GLU A 19 -33.97 3.40 -39.87
CA GLU A 19 -33.01 4.22 -40.61
C GLU A 19 -32.89 5.60 -39.96
N TRP A 20 -31.67 6.04 -39.67
CA TRP A 20 -31.45 7.42 -39.23
C TRP A 20 -31.64 8.39 -40.39
N ARG A 21 -32.58 9.34 -40.26
CA ARG A 21 -32.78 10.39 -41.26
C ARG A 21 -32.08 11.68 -40.87
N SER A 22 -30.99 12.00 -41.56
CA SER A 22 -30.30 13.28 -41.41
C SER A 22 -31.12 14.47 -41.97
N GLY A 23 -30.93 15.67 -41.41
CA GLY A 23 -31.53 16.92 -41.92
C GLY A 23 -32.55 17.53 -40.96
N ASN A 24 -33.68 18.05 -41.50
CA ASN A 24 -34.77 18.62 -40.70
C ASN A 24 -35.71 17.56 -40.11
N VAL A 25 -35.44 16.27 -40.33
CA VAL A 25 -36.26 15.15 -39.85
C VAL A 25 -35.59 14.54 -38.62
N PHE A 26 -36.38 13.95 -37.72
CA PHE A 26 -35.87 13.26 -36.53
C PHE A 26 -36.59 11.92 -36.35
N ASN A 27 -36.03 11.08 -35.48
CA ASN A 27 -36.60 9.80 -35.09
C ASN A 27 -37.20 9.90 -33.69
N VAL A 28 -38.26 9.12 -33.42
CA VAL A 28 -38.84 8.97 -32.08
C VAL A 28 -38.79 7.48 -31.75
N CYS A 29 -37.90 7.09 -30.84
CA CYS A 29 -37.53 5.68 -30.62
C CYS A 29 -37.11 5.02 -31.94
N ASP A 30 -37.68 3.88 -32.29
CA ASP A 30 -37.42 3.14 -33.54
C ASP A 30 -38.22 3.67 -34.75
N ALA A 31 -39.04 4.71 -34.58
CA ALA A 31 -39.88 5.24 -35.64
C ALA A 31 -39.30 6.48 -36.32
N VAL A 32 -39.43 6.54 -37.64
CA VAL A 32 -39.02 7.68 -38.47
C VAL A 32 -40.20 8.64 -38.59
N VAL A 33 -39.98 9.94 -38.34
CA VAL A 33 -41.00 10.96 -38.60
C VAL A 33 -41.05 11.26 -40.10
N GLU A 34 -42.18 11.01 -40.75
CA GLU A 34 -42.37 11.21 -42.19
C GLU A 34 -42.92 12.59 -42.54
N GLU A 35 -43.83 13.11 -41.70
CA GLU A 35 -44.46 14.42 -41.87
C GLU A 35 -44.48 15.15 -40.52
N MET A 36 -44.03 16.40 -40.53
CA MET A 36 -43.75 17.18 -39.32
C MET A 36 -44.71 18.36 -39.17
N GLU A 37 -44.98 18.72 -37.92
CA GLU A 37 -45.58 20.00 -37.54
C GLU A 37 -46.94 20.32 -38.21
N VAL A 38 -47.77 19.30 -38.48
CA VAL A 38 -49.10 19.53 -39.03
C VAL A 38 -49.96 20.25 -37.99
N ILE A 39 -50.27 21.51 -38.26
CA ILE A 39 -50.93 22.41 -37.31
C ILE A 39 -52.38 21.97 -37.09
N ALA A 40 -52.72 21.71 -35.82
CA ALA A 40 -54.08 21.48 -35.35
C ALA A 40 -54.56 22.63 -34.47
N LYS A 41 -55.86 22.67 -34.13
CA LYS A 41 -56.44 23.75 -33.30
C LYS A 41 -55.84 23.88 -31.90
N ASN A 42 -55.21 22.82 -31.40
CA ASN A 42 -54.72 22.70 -30.02
C ASN A 42 -53.32 22.07 -29.93
N GLY A 43 -52.55 22.04 -31.03
CA GLY A 43 -51.21 21.45 -31.03
C GLY A 43 -50.67 21.16 -32.41
N TYR A 44 -49.68 20.26 -32.46
CA TYR A 44 -49.02 19.80 -33.68
C TYR A 44 -49.18 18.29 -33.81
N ILE A 45 -49.25 17.80 -35.04
CA ILE A 45 -49.29 16.37 -35.35
C ILE A 45 -48.01 16.03 -36.12
N TYR A 46 -47.36 14.93 -35.71
CA TYR A 46 -46.21 14.33 -36.37
C TYR A 46 -46.61 12.92 -36.81
N PHE A 47 -46.43 12.61 -38.10
CA PHE A 47 -46.70 11.28 -38.64
C PHE A 47 -45.43 10.45 -38.59
N VAL A 48 -45.55 9.23 -38.09
CA VAL A 48 -44.45 8.26 -37.96
C VAL A 48 -44.71 7.03 -38.84
N ASP A 49 -43.64 6.38 -39.29
CA ASP A 49 -43.69 5.22 -40.20
C ASP A 49 -44.20 3.93 -39.53
N ARG A 50 -44.20 3.87 -38.19
CA ARG A 50 -44.62 2.70 -37.40
C ARG A 50 -45.23 3.09 -36.04
N VAL A 51 -45.85 2.10 -35.39
CA VAL A 51 -46.34 2.23 -34.02
C VAL A 51 -45.16 2.12 -33.06
N ILE A 52 -44.99 3.11 -32.20
CA ILE A 52 -43.95 3.11 -31.16
C ILE A 52 -44.46 2.31 -29.97
N GLU A 53 -43.71 1.31 -29.54
CA GLU A 53 -43.96 0.58 -28.29
C GLU A 53 -43.35 1.33 -27.10
N PRO A 54 -44.03 1.40 -25.94
CA PRO A 54 -43.45 1.98 -24.74
C PRO A 54 -42.17 1.25 -24.36
N LEU A 55 -41.07 1.98 -24.18
CA LEU A 55 -39.81 1.42 -23.71
C LEU A 55 -39.93 1.03 -22.24
N GLU A 56 -39.44 -0.16 -21.89
CA GLU A 56 -39.34 -0.60 -20.50
C GLU A 56 -38.14 0.07 -19.80
N THR A 57 -38.09 -0.06 -18.47
CA THR A 57 -36.91 0.36 -17.70
C THR A 57 -35.77 -0.65 -17.85
N ILE A 58 -34.52 -0.22 -17.65
CA ILE A 58 -33.36 -1.13 -17.68
C ILE A 58 -33.56 -2.32 -16.74
N HIS A 59 -34.06 -2.12 -15.52
CA HIS A 59 -34.34 -3.21 -14.58
C HIS A 59 -35.34 -4.23 -15.15
N LYS A 60 -36.39 -3.74 -15.78
CA LYS A 60 -37.45 -4.58 -16.35
C LYS A 60 -36.95 -5.39 -17.53
N GLU A 61 -36.11 -4.79 -18.39
CA GLU A 61 -35.40 -5.51 -19.47
C GLU A 61 -34.53 -6.65 -18.91
N LEU A 62 -33.71 -6.37 -17.89
CA LEU A 62 -32.89 -7.41 -17.23
C LEU A 62 -33.76 -8.51 -16.62
N LYS A 63 -34.87 -8.15 -15.97
CA LYS A 63 -35.77 -9.10 -15.31
C LYS A 63 -36.51 -10.00 -16.30
N ASN A 64 -36.81 -9.48 -17.49
CA ASN A 64 -37.49 -10.23 -18.54
C ASN A 64 -36.56 -11.19 -19.29
N ASN A 65 -35.23 -11.06 -19.12
CA ASN A 65 -34.24 -11.92 -19.76
C ASN A 65 -33.45 -12.73 -18.71
N GLU A 66 -33.68 -14.05 -18.67
CA GLU A 66 -33.05 -14.96 -17.70
C GLU A 66 -31.52 -14.99 -17.78
N GLU A 67 -30.91 -14.58 -18.92
CA GLU A 67 -29.46 -14.47 -19.08
C GLU A 67 -28.81 -13.43 -18.16
N TYR A 68 -29.57 -12.50 -17.58
CA TYR A 68 -29.05 -11.51 -16.62
C TYR A 68 -29.49 -11.75 -15.18
N SER A 69 -30.15 -12.88 -14.91
CA SER A 69 -30.71 -13.17 -13.58
C SER A 69 -29.66 -13.14 -12.46
N MET A 70 -28.43 -13.56 -12.73
CA MET A 70 -27.34 -13.52 -11.74
C MET A 70 -26.88 -12.07 -11.48
N TYR A 71 -26.62 -11.30 -12.53
CA TYR A 71 -26.28 -9.89 -12.41
C TYR A 71 -27.35 -9.13 -11.61
N LEU A 72 -28.61 -9.29 -12.01
CA LEU A 72 -29.75 -8.66 -11.37
C LEU A 72 -29.86 -9.06 -9.90
N SER A 73 -29.62 -10.34 -9.56
CA SER A 73 -29.63 -10.80 -8.18
C SER A 73 -28.56 -10.12 -7.31
N PHE A 74 -27.39 -9.80 -7.86
CA PHE A 74 -26.37 -9.05 -7.13
C PHE A 74 -26.72 -7.57 -7.03
N PHE A 75 -27.25 -6.99 -8.10
CA PHE A 75 -27.71 -5.61 -8.14
C PHE A 75 -28.83 -5.36 -7.10
N ASP A 76 -29.84 -6.24 -7.06
CA ASP A 76 -30.99 -6.16 -6.16
C ASP A 76 -30.64 -6.34 -4.68
N LYS A 77 -29.46 -6.90 -4.33
CA LYS A 77 -28.98 -6.94 -2.93
C LYS A 77 -28.76 -5.53 -2.34
N TYR A 78 -28.58 -4.53 -3.21
CA TYR A 78 -28.38 -3.13 -2.81
C TYR A 78 -29.65 -2.28 -2.94
N ALA A 79 -30.77 -2.87 -3.38
CA ALA A 79 -32.05 -2.18 -3.46
C ALA A 79 -32.57 -1.84 -2.05
N TYR A 80 -33.22 -0.68 -1.92
CA TYR A 80 -34.19 -0.48 -0.84
C TYR A 80 -35.53 -0.01 -1.40
N TYR A 81 -36.53 -0.16 -0.55
CA TYR A 81 -37.90 0.22 -0.86
C TYR A 81 -38.28 1.40 0.02
N ALA A 82 -38.55 2.54 -0.59
CA ALA A 82 -39.10 3.70 0.09
C ALA A 82 -40.63 3.61 0.09
N GLN A 83 -41.27 3.99 1.19
CA GLN A 83 -42.73 4.11 1.18
C GLN A 83 -43.16 5.35 0.38
N GLU A 84 -44.23 5.23 -0.41
CA GLU A 84 -44.83 6.38 -1.07
C GLU A 84 -46.21 6.69 -0.49
N GLU A 85 -46.32 7.80 0.22
CA GLU A 85 -47.56 8.15 0.93
C GLU A 85 -48.69 8.60 -0.01
N ASN A 86 -48.43 9.39 -1.05
CA ASN A 86 -49.41 9.89 -2.01
C ASN A 86 -50.08 8.80 -2.86
N LEU A 87 -49.33 7.93 -3.53
CA LEU A 87 -49.77 6.74 -4.26
C LEU A 87 -50.40 5.73 -3.32
N THR A 88 -49.89 5.54 -2.09
CA THR A 88 -50.59 4.74 -1.08
C THR A 88 -51.99 5.31 -0.82
N ASN A 89 -52.10 6.63 -0.68
CA ASN A 89 -53.36 7.31 -0.43
C ASN A 89 -54.30 7.32 -1.65
N LEU A 90 -53.76 7.43 -2.86
CA LEU A 90 -54.52 7.52 -4.13
C LEU A 90 -54.90 6.15 -4.70
N TYR A 91 -54.03 5.16 -4.57
CA TYR A 91 -54.11 3.87 -5.27
C TYR A 91 -53.86 2.64 -4.38
N GLY A 92 -53.44 2.81 -3.12
CA GLY A 92 -53.00 1.70 -2.25
C GLY A 92 -54.11 0.74 -1.81
N GLY A 93 -55.39 1.11 -1.94
CA GLY A 93 -56.51 0.18 -1.73
C GLY A 93 -56.58 -0.46 -0.34
N GLY A 94 -56.01 0.17 0.69
CA GLY A 94 -55.90 -0.39 2.05
C GLY A 94 -54.57 -1.11 2.35
N THR A 95 -53.64 -1.13 1.39
CA THR A 95 -52.26 -1.60 1.53
C THR A 95 -51.28 -0.46 1.28
N THR A 96 -50.13 -0.48 1.95
CA THR A 96 -49.07 0.50 1.70
C THR A 96 -48.44 0.24 0.33
N SER A 97 -48.49 1.23 -0.55
CA SER A 97 -47.72 1.23 -1.79
C SER A 97 -46.28 1.63 -1.47
N TYR A 98 -45.35 0.72 -1.78
CA TYR A 98 -43.93 1.00 -1.73
C TYR A 98 -43.44 1.40 -3.12
N TRP A 99 -42.58 2.40 -3.16
CA TRP A 99 -41.71 2.65 -4.28
C TRP A 99 -40.56 1.65 -4.24
N GLU A 100 -40.40 0.88 -5.32
CA GLU A 100 -39.11 0.29 -5.67
C GLU A 100 -38.24 1.45 -6.15
N CYS A 101 -37.58 2.10 -5.19
CA CYS A 101 -36.83 3.29 -5.49
C CYS A 101 -35.76 3.47 -4.43
N LEU A 102 -34.58 3.75 -4.99
CA LEU A 102 -33.30 4.08 -4.39
C LEU A 102 -32.43 2.81 -4.18
N TYR A 103 -31.45 2.65 -5.09
CA TYR A 103 -30.26 1.85 -4.81
C TYR A 103 -29.24 2.73 -4.08
N GLU A 104 -29.69 3.50 -3.08
CA GLU A 104 -28.85 4.42 -2.29
C GLU A 104 -28.29 3.73 -1.05
N LYS A 105 -28.40 2.40 -0.92
CA LYS A 105 -27.65 1.72 0.11
C LYS A 105 -26.20 1.65 -0.34
N ALA A 106 -25.50 2.76 -0.08
CA ALA A 106 -24.07 2.81 -0.06
C ALA A 106 -23.59 1.57 0.65
N SER A 107 -22.75 0.77 0.00
CA SER A 107 -21.96 -0.29 0.63
C SER A 107 -20.96 0.26 1.65
N GLY A 108 -21.17 1.49 2.14
CA GLY A 108 -20.16 2.41 2.64
C GLY A 108 -19.21 2.94 1.55
N LYS A 109 -19.18 2.35 0.34
CA LYS A 109 -18.13 2.60 -0.67
C LYS A 109 -18.62 3.20 -1.99
N PHE A 110 -19.80 2.82 -2.51
CA PHE A 110 -20.41 3.42 -3.70
C PHE A 110 -21.93 3.27 -3.72
N THR A 111 -22.59 4.07 -4.57
CA THR A 111 -24.04 4.08 -4.84
C THR A 111 -24.30 3.48 -6.21
N LEU A 112 -25.32 2.61 -6.33
CA LEU A 112 -25.74 2.07 -7.63
C LEU A 112 -26.80 2.98 -8.26
N PRO A 113 -26.84 3.11 -9.59
CA PRO A 113 -27.80 3.97 -10.27
C PRO A 113 -29.22 3.41 -10.16
N ASN A 114 -30.21 4.30 -10.10
CA ASN A 114 -31.61 3.91 -10.16
C ASN A 114 -31.99 3.49 -11.60
N ILE A 115 -32.03 2.18 -11.84
CA ILE A 115 -32.40 1.56 -13.12
C ILE A 115 -33.83 1.01 -13.15
N ALA A 116 -34.54 1.06 -12.02
CA ALA A 116 -35.89 0.51 -11.88
C ALA A 116 -37.00 1.50 -12.22
N GLN A 117 -36.74 2.80 -12.04
CA GLN A 117 -37.73 3.84 -12.27
C GLN A 117 -37.62 4.50 -13.63
N GLU A 118 -38.78 4.84 -14.19
CA GLU A 118 -38.86 5.63 -15.43
C GLU A 118 -38.31 7.04 -15.24
N TRP A 119 -38.58 7.66 -14.08
CA TRP A 119 -38.23 9.05 -13.82
C TRP A 119 -37.12 9.17 -12.77
N PRO A 120 -36.10 10.02 -13.00
CA PRO A 120 -35.02 10.28 -12.05
C PRO A 120 -35.46 11.06 -10.81
N VAL A 121 -36.63 11.73 -10.86
CA VAL A 121 -37.19 12.53 -9.77
C VAL A 121 -38.71 12.37 -9.72
N SER A 122 -39.30 12.53 -8.54
CA SER A 122 -40.75 12.45 -8.33
C SER A 122 -41.51 13.73 -8.73
N ASP A 123 -40.81 14.84 -8.88
CA ASP A 123 -41.39 16.13 -9.25
C ASP A 123 -41.45 16.29 -10.78
N TYR A 124 -42.63 16.10 -11.35
CA TYR A 124 -42.90 16.26 -12.78
C TYR A 124 -42.66 17.68 -13.29
N SER A 125 -42.50 18.68 -12.43
CA SER A 125 -42.19 20.05 -12.86
C SER A 125 -40.70 20.28 -13.14
N GLN A 126 -39.83 19.36 -12.72
CA GLN A 126 -38.38 19.44 -12.94
C GLN A 126 -37.99 18.98 -14.35
N MET A 127 -38.54 19.66 -15.36
CA MET A 127 -38.27 19.40 -16.77
C MET A 127 -36.78 19.39 -17.12
N SER A 128 -35.96 20.21 -16.45
CA SER A 128 -34.50 20.19 -16.67
C SER A 128 -33.88 18.84 -16.30
N THR A 129 -34.26 18.27 -15.16
CA THR A 129 -33.73 16.99 -14.67
C THR A 129 -34.32 15.84 -15.49
N LEU A 130 -35.63 15.88 -15.75
CA LEU A 130 -36.35 14.87 -16.51
C LEU A 130 -35.91 14.77 -17.98
N SER A 131 -35.44 15.87 -18.58
CA SER A 131 -34.95 15.89 -19.97
C SER A 131 -33.45 15.63 -20.11
N TYR A 132 -32.70 15.58 -19.00
CA TYR A 132 -31.25 15.44 -19.02
C TYR A 132 -30.75 14.11 -18.44
N THR A 133 -31.36 13.65 -17.35
CA THR A 133 -30.83 12.51 -16.60
C THR A 133 -31.26 11.19 -17.20
N SER A 134 -30.28 10.32 -17.45
CA SER A 134 -30.45 8.94 -17.85
C SER A 134 -29.30 8.11 -17.29
N ASN A 135 -29.42 6.78 -17.28
CA ASN A 135 -28.33 5.90 -16.85
C ASN A 135 -27.85 5.02 -18.00
N THR A 136 -26.63 4.52 -17.94
CA THR A 136 -26.18 3.47 -18.85
C THR A 136 -25.68 2.28 -18.06
N LEU A 137 -26.12 1.10 -18.46
CA LEU A 137 -25.73 -0.16 -17.85
C LEU A 137 -24.99 -1.04 -18.84
N PHE A 138 -23.89 -1.63 -18.40
CA PHE A 138 -23.06 -2.58 -19.12
C PHE A 138 -23.13 -3.93 -18.39
N ALA A 139 -24.26 -4.63 -18.58
CA ALA A 139 -24.61 -5.80 -17.78
C ALA A 139 -24.03 -7.07 -18.39
N PRO A 140 -23.15 -7.80 -17.68
CA PRO A 140 -22.67 -9.09 -18.15
C PRO A 140 -23.75 -10.17 -18.05
N THR A 141 -23.77 -11.09 -19.02
CA THR A 141 -24.62 -12.28 -18.95
C THR A 141 -24.14 -13.26 -17.87
N ASN A 142 -25.00 -14.18 -17.48
CA ASN A 142 -24.69 -15.29 -16.57
C ASN A 142 -23.48 -16.10 -17.05
N ALA A 143 -23.37 -16.31 -18.37
CA ALA A 143 -22.24 -17.00 -18.98
C ALA A 143 -20.94 -16.22 -18.79
N ALA A 144 -20.96 -14.90 -19.02
CA ALA A 144 -19.80 -14.03 -18.82
C ALA A 144 -19.34 -14.01 -17.36
N PHE A 145 -20.29 -13.98 -16.41
CA PHE A 145 -19.98 -14.13 -14.98
C PHE A 145 -19.33 -15.48 -14.68
N ASN A 146 -19.92 -16.58 -15.12
CA ASN A 146 -19.37 -17.91 -14.86
C ASN A 146 -17.97 -18.08 -15.45
N GLU A 147 -17.73 -17.59 -16.66
CA GLU A 147 -16.40 -17.62 -17.29
C GLU A 147 -15.37 -16.81 -16.49
N PHE A 148 -15.75 -15.63 -15.99
CA PHE A 148 -14.89 -14.86 -15.11
C PHE A 148 -14.59 -15.62 -13.80
N TYR A 149 -15.62 -16.20 -13.17
CA TYR A 149 -15.45 -16.99 -11.95
C TYR A 149 -14.47 -18.13 -12.19
N ASP A 150 -14.75 -18.99 -13.16
CA ASP A 150 -13.97 -20.19 -13.45
C ASP A 150 -12.51 -19.84 -13.74
N SER A 151 -12.29 -18.74 -14.46
CA SER A 151 -10.96 -18.34 -14.86
C SER A 151 -10.19 -17.52 -13.83
N TYR A 152 -10.85 -16.97 -12.81
CA TYR A 152 -10.24 -16.11 -11.79
C TYR A 152 -10.26 -16.74 -10.40
N TRP A 153 -11.46 -17.04 -9.87
CA TRP A 153 -11.66 -17.64 -8.55
C TRP A 153 -11.66 -19.16 -8.57
N GLY A 154 -12.29 -19.80 -9.56
CA GLY A 154 -12.39 -21.26 -9.67
C GLY A 154 -11.08 -21.98 -9.98
N VAL A 155 -9.98 -21.24 -10.12
CA VAL A 155 -8.63 -21.76 -10.33
C VAL A 155 -8.12 -22.48 -9.08
N ASP A 156 -7.41 -23.59 -9.26
CA ASP A 156 -6.82 -24.35 -8.17
C ASP A 156 -5.90 -23.48 -7.30
N GLY A 157 -6.01 -23.61 -5.98
CA GLY A 157 -5.16 -22.91 -5.01
C GLY A 157 -5.67 -21.54 -4.54
N THR A 158 -6.72 -20.98 -5.14
CA THR A 158 -7.34 -19.71 -4.72
C THR A 158 -8.10 -19.82 -3.39
N GLY A 159 -8.53 -21.03 -3.03
CA GLY A 159 -9.39 -21.29 -1.86
C GLY A 159 -10.88 -21.09 -2.12
N TYR A 160 -11.28 -20.84 -3.36
CA TYR A 160 -12.68 -20.86 -3.80
C TYR A 160 -13.05 -22.24 -4.38
N PRO A 161 -14.33 -22.65 -4.32
CA PRO A 161 -14.78 -23.87 -4.99
C PRO A 161 -14.50 -23.82 -6.50
N SER A 162 -14.08 -24.93 -7.10
CA SER A 162 -13.90 -25.02 -8.56
C SER A 162 -15.24 -25.01 -9.32
N GLN A 163 -16.34 -25.31 -8.65
CA GLN A 163 -17.69 -25.07 -9.17
C GLN A 163 -18.12 -23.66 -8.80
N VAL A 164 -18.72 -22.94 -9.75
CA VAL A 164 -19.23 -21.58 -9.53
C VAL A 164 -20.04 -21.47 -8.25
N SER A 165 -19.54 -20.68 -7.31
CA SER A 165 -20.18 -20.41 -6.03
C SER A 165 -19.91 -18.98 -5.57
N TYR A 166 -20.77 -18.06 -5.98
CA TYR A 166 -20.65 -16.65 -5.63
C TYR A 166 -20.93 -16.34 -4.15
N ASP A 167 -21.68 -17.19 -3.45
CA ASP A 167 -21.89 -17.03 -2.00
C ASP A 167 -20.60 -17.20 -1.19
N SER A 168 -19.58 -17.82 -1.78
CA SER A 168 -18.26 -17.97 -1.17
C SER A 168 -17.34 -16.77 -1.38
N VAL A 169 -17.62 -15.91 -2.37
CA VAL A 169 -16.83 -14.74 -2.76
C VAL A 169 -17.09 -13.58 -1.81
N SER A 170 -16.07 -12.75 -1.55
CA SER A 170 -16.25 -11.60 -0.67
C SER A 170 -17.24 -10.60 -1.28
N ALA A 171 -18.13 -10.06 -0.45
CA ALA A 171 -19.09 -9.05 -0.90
C ALA A 171 -18.38 -7.81 -1.47
N ASP A 172 -17.20 -7.48 -0.95
CA ASP A 172 -16.36 -6.40 -1.49
C ASP A 172 -15.96 -6.69 -2.94
N ALA A 173 -15.43 -7.87 -3.25
CA ALA A 173 -14.99 -8.17 -4.61
C ALA A 173 -16.17 -8.16 -5.62
N ILE A 174 -17.33 -8.69 -5.22
CA ILE A 174 -18.56 -8.59 -6.04
C ILE A 174 -18.96 -7.13 -6.26
N ALA A 175 -18.89 -6.31 -5.20
CA ALA A 175 -19.23 -4.90 -5.28
C ALA A 175 -18.29 -4.14 -6.24
N TYR A 176 -16.98 -4.40 -6.21
CA TYR A 176 -16.04 -3.82 -7.19
C TYR A 176 -16.37 -4.26 -8.62
N LEU A 177 -16.72 -5.53 -8.83
CA LEU A 177 -17.11 -6.01 -10.16
C LEU A 177 -18.36 -5.31 -10.68
N LEU A 178 -19.38 -5.13 -9.84
CA LEU A 178 -20.59 -4.36 -10.18
C LEU A 178 -20.29 -2.88 -10.44
N SER A 179 -19.34 -2.29 -9.72
CA SER A 179 -19.02 -0.87 -9.86
C SER A 179 -18.59 -0.50 -11.28
N ASN A 180 -17.95 -1.41 -12.01
CA ASN A 180 -17.50 -1.20 -13.39
C ASN A 180 -18.60 -1.43 -14.45
N SER A 181 -19.84 -1.73 -14.03
CA SER A 181 -20.94 -2.11 -14.92
C SER A 181 -21.94 -0.98 -15.20
N PHE A 182 -21.67 0.25 -14.77
CA PHE A 182 -22.60 1.36 -15.00
C PHE A 182 -21.92 2.72 -15.22
N TYR A 183 -22.66 3.62 -15.84
CA TYR A 183 -22.39 5.05 -15.93
C TYR A 183 -23.65 5.83 -15.54
N GLU A 184 -23.59 6.56 -14.44
CA GLU A 184 -24.74 7.25 -13.86
C GLU A 184 -24.92 8.66 -14.45
N GLY A 185 -26.18 9.06 -14.65
CA GLY A 185 -26.54 10.44 -14.96
C GLY A 185 -26.29 10.89 -16.40
N SER A 186 -25.85 9.99 -17.29
CA SER A 186 -25.88 10.24 -18.73
C SER A 186 -26.08 8.97 -19.55
N LEU A 187 -26.64 9.15 -20.75
CA LEU A 187 -26.71 8.14 -21.79
C LEU A 187 -25.34 8.05 -22.46
N VAL A 188 -24.74 6.86 -22.52
CA VAL A 188 -23.45 6.63 -23.15
C VAL A 188 -23.67 5.99 -24.52
N PHE A 189 -23.06 6.58 -25.54
CA PHE A 189 -23.11 6.11 -26.91
C PHE A 189 -21.84 5.35 -27.31
N PRO A 190 -21.94 4.41 -28.29
CA PRO A 190 -20.81 3.66 -28.83
C PRO A 190 -19.52 4.47 -29.07
N ASP A 191 -19.59 5.61 -29.76
CA ASP A 191 -18.41 6.44 -30.08
C ASP A 191 -17.68 6.95 -28.83
N GLU A 192 -18.41 7.21 -27.73
CA GLU A 192 -17.81 7.67 -26.47
C GLU A 192 -17.01 6.53 -25.80
N ILE A 193 -17.46 5.29 -25.96
CA ILE A 193 -16.78 4.08 -25.47
C ILE A 193 -15.51 3.84 -26.30
N GLU A 194 -15.60 3.85 -27.63
CA GLU A 194 -14.42 3.63 -28.50
C GLU A 194 -13.32 4.67 -28.28
N ARG A 195 -13.72 5.92 -28.02
CA ARG A 195 -12.79 7.03 -27.76
C ARG A 195 -12.19 6.99 -26.35
N GLY A 196 -12.75 6.19 -25.44
CA GLY A 196 -12.30 6.07 -24.05
C GLY A 196 -12.71 7.23 -23.15
N ASP A 197 -13.78 7.96 -23.50
CA ASP A 197 -14.24 9.13 -22.74
C ASP A 197 -14.95 8.74 -21.42
N ILE A 198 -15.42 7.49 -21.35
CA ILE A 198 -16.30 7.01 -20.29
C ILE A 198 -15.46 6.50 -19.13
N ILE A 199 -15.14 7.40 -18.21
CA ILE A 199 -14.39 7.08 -17.00
C ILE A 199 -15.36 6.70 -15.89
N ASN A 200 -15.19 5.51 -15.33
CA ASN A 200 -15.97 5.07 -14.18
C ASN A 200 -15.66 5.96 -12.96
N ALA A 201 -16.70 6.48 -12.32
CA ALA A 201 -16.54 7.40 -11.20
C ALA A 201 -15.88 6.76 -9.96
N PHE A 202 -16.01 5.44 -9.80
CA PHE A 202 -15.51 4.71 -8.65
C PHE A 202 -14.10 4.15 -8.92
N THR A 203 -13.92 3.40 -10.00
CA THR A 203 -12.63 2.75 -10.30
C THR A 203 -11.61 3.70 -10.93
N LYS A 204 -12.05 4.87 -11.41
CA LYS A 204 -11.22 5.87 -12.12
C LYS A 204 -10.57 5.35 -13.40
N THR A 205 -11.06 4.24 -13.93
CA THR A 205 -10.60 3.63 -15.18
C THR A 205 -11.63 3.84 -16.29
N PRO A 206 -11.20 3.88 -17.56
CA PRO A 206 -12.13 3.88 -18.69
C PRO A 206 -12.92 2.56 -18.73
N ILE A 207 -14.21 2.65 -19.06
CA ILE A 207 -15.06 1.48 -19.35
C ILE A 207 -14.89 1.17 -20.83
N MET A 208 -14.26 0.05 -21.13
CA MET A 208 -13.93 -0.37 -22.49
C MET A 208 -14.40 -1.82 -22.73
N PHE A 209 -15.02 -2.05 -23.88
CA PHE A 209 -15.34 -3.37 -24.42
C PHE A 209 -15.50 -3.26 -25.94
N ASP A 210 -15.39 -4.37 -26.65
CA ASP A 210 -15.65 -4.40 -28.09
C ASP A 210 -17.16 -4.31 -28.33
N LEU A 211 -17.60 -3.24 -28.99
CA LEU A 211 -19.01 -3.02 -29.32
C LEU A 211 -19.56 -4.09 -30.29
N ASN A 212 -18.69 -4.70 -31.10
CA ASN A 212 -19.09 -5.77 -32.00
C ASN A 212 -19.39 -7.08 -31.25
N ASP A 213 -18.83 -7.25 -30.04
CA ASP A 213 -19.06 -8.41 -29.19
C ASP A 213 -20.41 -8.32 -28.43
N VAL A 214 -21.10 -7.17 -28.47
CA VAL A 214 -22.43 -7.01 -27.87
C VAL A 214 -23.50 -7.52 -28.85
N PRO A 215 -24.25 -8.59 -28.56
CA PRO A 215 -25.29 -9.09 -29.45
C PRO A 215 -26.36 -8.04 -29.74
N GLU A 216 -26.89 -8.01 -30.96
CA GLU A 216 -27.86 -6.99 -31.41
C GLU A 216 -29.12 -6.98 -30.55
N GLU A 217 -29.63 -8.16 -30.20
CA GLU A 217 -30.77 -8.37 -29.32
C GLU A 217 -30.55 -7.84 -27.89
N ASN A 218 -29.30 -7.62 -27.50
CA ASN A 218 -28.84 -7.17 -26.19
C ASN A 218 -28.42 -5.69 -26.16
N ARG A 219 -28.67 -4.96 -27.26
CA ARG A 219 -28.51 -3.50 -27.34
C ARG A 219 -29.88 -2.86 -27.15
N LYS A 220 -30.18 -2.37 -25.95
CA LYS A 220 -31.50 -1.82 -25.63
C LYS A 220 -31.44 -0.35 -25.29
N MET A 221 -32.31 0.44 -25.92
CA MET A 221 -32.69 1.75 -25.43
C MET A 221 -33.91 1.58 -24.52
N CYS A 222 -33.81 2.09 -23.32
CA CYS A 222 -34.81 2.00 -22.26
C CYS A 222 -35.35 3.40 -21.95
N VAL A 223 -36.52 3.49 -21.32
CA VAL A 223 -37.12 4.79 -20.95
C VAL A 223 -36.23 5.62 -20.02
N ASN A 224 -35.40 4.95 -19.21
CA ASN A 224 -34.50 5.56 -18.24
C ASN A 224 -33.01 5.45 -18.59
N GLY A 225 -32.66 5.03 -19.82
CA GLY A 225 -31.25 4.87 -20.18
C GLY A 225 -30.95 3.90 -21.32
N ALA A 226 -29.70 3.46 -21.40
CA ALA A 226 -29.27 2.39 -22.31
C ALA A 226 -28.77 1.16 -21.54
N LEU A 227 -28.99 -0.01 -22.13
CA LEU A 227 -28.49 -1.29 -21.68
C LEU A 227 -27.64 -1.93 -22.78
N TYR A 228 -26.40 -2.25 -22.43
CA TYR A 228 -25.47 -3.05 -23.20
C TYR A 228 -25.32 -4.40 -22.51
N GLY A 229 -25.84 -5.47 -23.11
CA GLY A 229 -25.69 -6.82 -22.61
C GLY A 229 -24.39 -7.48 -23.06
N LEU A 230 -23.43 -7.63 -22.15
CA LEU A 230 -22.08 -8.07 -22.47
C LEU A 230 -21.94 -9.59 -22.40
N SER A 231 -21.39 -10.20 -23.45
CA SER A 231 -21.04 -11.63 -23.46
C SER A 231 -19.71 -11.93 -22.78
N LYS A 232 -18.95 -10.90 -22.37
CA LYS A 232 -17.68 -11.01 -21.65
C LYS A 232 -17.62 -9.95 -20.55
N ILE A 233 -16.88 -10.25 -19.49
CA ILE A 233 -16.60 -9.28 -18.42
C ILE A 233 -15.26 -8.61 -18.72
N THR A 234 -15.25 -7.28 -18.72
CA THR A 234 -14.03 -6.49 -18.56
C THR A 234 -13.88 -6.16 -17.08
N PRO A 235 -13.10 -6.94 -16.31
CA PRO A 235 -12.97 -6.69 -14.88
C PRO A 235 -12.22 -5.36 -14.66
N PRO A 236 -12.54 -4.62 -13.59
CA PRO A 236 -11.79 -3.40 -13.27
C PRO A 236 -10.33 -3.72 -12.96
N ALA A 237 -9.45 -2.70 -13.12
CA ALA A 237 -7.99 -2.86 -13.04
C ALA A 237 -7.50 -3.49 -11.71
N VAL A 238 -8.27 -3.37 -10.62
CA VAL A 238 -7.96 -4.00 -9.32
C VAL A 238 -7.78 -5.52 -9.41
N PHE A 239 -8.39 -6.17 -10.40
CA PHE A 239 -8.31 -7.61 -10.63
C PHE A 239 -7.12 -8.02 -11.53
N GLY A 240 -6.53 -7.10 -12.30
CA GLY A 240 -5.46 -7.40 -13.26
C GLY A 240 -4.08 -6.83 -12.89
N THR A 241 -4.01 -5.98 -11.87
CA THR A 241 -2.80 -5.29 -11.42
C THR A 241 -2.24 -5.95 -10.16
N VAL A 242 -1.20 -5.39 -9.56
CA VAL A 242 -0.59 -5.94 -8.34
C VAL A 242 -1.54 -6.12 -7.16
N THR A 243 -2.72 -5.48 -7.16
CA THR A 243 -3.77 -5.69 -6.16
C THR A 243 -4.56 -7.00 -6.38
N GLY A 244 -4.46 -7.60 -7.56
CA GLY A 244 -5.23 -8.76 -8.00
C GLY A 244 -5.20 -9.95 -7.03
N PRO A 245 -4.04 -10.35 -6.46
CA PRO A 245 -4.01 -11.45 -5.50
C PRO A 245 -4.93 -11.26 -4.29
N ALA A 246 -5.07 -10.05 -3.76
CA ALA A 246 -5.99 -9.77 -2.64
C ALA A 246 -7.46 -10.07 -3.01
N TYR A 247 -7.82 -9.87 -4.28
CA TYR A 247 -9.13 -10.18 -4.82
C TYR A 247 -9.28 -11.63 -5.28
N GLN A 248 -8.19 -12.29 -5.66
CA GLN A 248 -8.19 -13.63 -6.24
C GLN A 248 -8.15 -14.74 -5.19
N TYR A 249 -7.37 -14.57 -4.12
CA TYR A 249 -7.11 -15.63 -3.15
C TYR A 249 -7.86 -15.36 -1.84
N LYS A 250 -8.68 -16.33 -1.42
CA LYS A 250 -9.46 -16.26 -0.18
C LYS A 250 -8.56 -16.08 1.06
N ARG A 251 -7.34 -16.62 1.02
CA ARG A 251 -6.34 -16.52 2.10
C ARG A 251 -5.78 -15.12 2.30
N TYR A 252 -6.06 -14.14 1.43
CA TYR A 252 -5.64 -12.75 1.61
C TYR A 252 -6.80 -11.82 1.96
N SER A 253 -7.98 -12.35 2.32
CA SER A 253 -9.18 -11.54 2.57
C SER A 253 -9.04 -10.51 3.70
N THR A 254 -8.26 -10.80 4.75
CA THR A 254 -7.96 -9.84 5.81
C THR A 254 -7.07 -8.72 5.28
N PHE A 255 -6.08 -9.06 4.45
CA PHE A 255 -5.22 -8.07 3.80
C PHE A 255 -5.98 -7.20 2.79
N LEU A 256 -6.91 -7.77 2.02
CA LEU A 256 -7.83 -7.02 1.14
C LEU A 256 -8.60 -5.94 1.91
N LYS A 257 -9.12 -6.25 3.11
CA LYS A 257 -9.82 -5.27 3.95
C LYS A 257 -8.91 -4.12 4.39
N MET A 258 -7.65 -4.40 4.71
CA MET A 258 -6.66 -3.37 5.02
C MET A 258 -6.31 -2.53 3.79
N LEU A 259 -6.13 -3.17 2.62
CA LEU A 259 -5.89 -2.51 1.34
C LEU A 259 -7.02 -1.53 1.01
N THR A 260 -8.29 -1.95 1.08
CA THR A 260 -9.41 -1.06 0.83
C THR A 260 -9.51 0.06 1.88
N THR A 261 -9.21 -0.22 3.15
CA THR A 261 -9.21 0.81 4.22
C THR A 261 -8.11 1.86 4.01
N SER A 262 -6.96 1.46 3.46
CA SER A 262 -5.84 2.37 3.16
C SER A 262 -6.11 3.32 1.99
N GLY A 263 -7.06 2.98 1.11
CA GLY A 263 -7.33 3.74 -0.11
C GLY A 263 -6.25 3.65 -1.19
N MET A 264 -5.26 2.76 -1.03
CA MET A 264 -4.12 2.63 -1.96
C MET A 264 -4.47 1.97 -3.30
N GLU A 265 -5.67 1.42 -3.46
CA GLU A 265 -6.09 0.71 -4.68
C GLU A 265 -5.94 1.57 -5.94
N ASN A 266 -6.36 2.84 -5.91
CA ASN A 266 -6.23 3.74 -7.06
C ASN A 266 -4.78 4.03 -7.46
N THR A 267 -3.88 4.05 -6.48
CA THR A 267 -2.44 4.24 -6.73
C THR A 267 -1.86 2.97 -7.36
N LEU A 268 -2.25 1.80 -6.82
CA LEU A 268 -1.69 0.50 -7.17
C LEU A 268 -2.30 -0.13 -8.42
N THR A 269 -3.40 0.41 -8.96
CA THR A 269 -3.97 0.01 -10.25
C THR A 269 -3.45 0.84 -11.42
N SER A 270 -2.69 1.89 -11.16
CA SER A 270 -2.12 2.74 -12.20
C SER A 270 -1.00 2.02 -12.95
N ASP A 271 -1.03 2.10 -14.28
CA ASP A 271 0.03 1.59 -15.15
C ASP A 271 1.23 2.56 -15.29
N ALA A 272 1.15 3.74 -14.65
CA ALA A 272 2.22 4.74 -14.71
C ALA A 272 3.46 4.36 -13.89
N VAL A 273 3.29 3.50 -12.88
CA VAL A 273 4.34 3.07 -11.97
C VAL A 273 4.27 1.55 -11.86
N SER A 274 5.44 0.91 -11.82
CA SER A 274 5.51 -0.53 -11.56
C SER A 274 5.73 -0.80 -10.08
N TYR A 275 5.04 -1.82 -9.56
CA TYR A 275 5.08 -2.16 -8.14
C TYR A 275 5.51 -3.62 -7.93
N ILE A 276 6.03 -3.89 -6.74
CA ILE A 276 6.06 -5.24 -6.19
C ILE A 276 5.28 -5.26 -4.88
N MET A 277 4.37 -6.22 -4.74
CA MET A 277 3.57 -6.40 -3.53
C MET A 277 3.89 -7.74 -2.84
N LEU A 278 3.99 -7.69 -1.51
CA LEU A 278 4.05 -8.86 -0.66
C LEU A 278 2.69 -9.12 0.00
N TYR A 279 2.26 -10.37 0.00
CA TYR A 279 0.97 -10.78 0.53
C TYR A 279 1.12 -11.66 1.77
N PRO A 280 0.76 -11.16 2.96
CA PRO A 280 0.59 -11.99 4.14
C PRO A 280 -0.76 -12.70 4.08
N ASN A 281 -0.75 -14.01 4.33
CA ASN A 281 -1.98 -14.80 4.43
C ASN A 281 -2.71 -14.55 5.77
N ASN A 282 -3.97 -14.95 5.81
CA ASN A 282 -4.84 -14.77 6.97
C ASN A 282 -4.31 -15.47 8.22
N ASP A 283 -3.63 -16.60 8.09
CA ASP A 283 -3.07 -17.35 9.22
C ASP A 283 -1.86 -16.60 9.81
N GLN A 284 -0.99 -16.02 8.97
CA GLN A 284 0.12 -15.17 9.37
C GLN A 284 -0.35 -13.93 10.14
N LEU A 285 -1.36 -13.25 9.61
CA LEU A 285 -1.98 -12.12 10.28
C LEU A 285 -2.58 -12.55 11.63
N ALA A 286 -3.34 -13.65 11.65
CA ALA A 286 -4.00 -14.16 12.86
C ALA A 286 -3.00 -14.59 13.95
N ALA A 287 -1.88 -15.24 13.57
CA ALA A 287 -0.80 -15.60 14.48
C ALA A 287 -0.11 -14.36 15.09
N ASN A 288 -0.20 -13.22 14.41
CA ASN A 288 0.27 -11.92 14.87
C ASN A 288 -0.88 -11.03 15.37
N PHE A 289 -1.97 -11.65 15.84
CA PHE A 289 -3.12 -11.00 16.48
C PHE A 289 -3.95 -10.08 15.57
N ILE A 290 -3.74 -10.11 14.25
CA ILE A 290 -4.50 -9.31 13.28
C ILE A 290 -5.50 -10.20 12.55
N TRP A 291 -6.78 -9.89 12.66
CA TRP A 291 -7.82 -10.70 12.00
C TRP A 291 -9.06 -9.87 11.67
N TYR A 292 -9.80 -10.32 10.66
CA TYR A 292 -11.06 -9.70 10.26
C TYR A 292 -12.25 -10.27 11.05
N ASP A 293 -12.97 -9.41 11.77
CA ASP A 293 -14.23 -9.74 12.42
C ASP A 293 -15.41 -9.40 11.49
N ALA A 294 -16.03 -10.43 10.93
CA ALA A 294 -17.17 -10.29 10.03
C ALA A 294 -18.44 -9.72 10.71
N ALA A 295 -18.58 -9.87 12.03
CA ALA A 295 -19.76 -9.37 12.75
C ALA A 295 -19.74 -7.84 12.90
N SER A 296 -18.56 -7.27 13.14
CA SER A 296 -18.39 -5.82 13.26
C SER A 296 -17.89 -5.14 11.97
N ASP A 297 -17.50 -5.91 10.95
CA ASP A 297 -16.84 -5.44 9.73
C ASP A 297 -15.61 -4.56 10.06
N LYS A 298 -14.74 -5.09 10.94
CA LYS A 298 -13.52 -4.42 11.40
C LYS A 298 -12.35 -5.39 11.45
N ILE A 299 -11.15 -4.84 11.25
CA ILE A 299 -9.89 -5.52 11.59
C ILE A 299 -9.65 -5.35 13.07
N LYS A 300 -9.40 -6.46 13.76
CA LYS A 300 -9.11 -6.55 15.18
C LYS A 300 -7.61 -6.70 15.40
N ASN A 301 -7.14 -6.19 16.54
CA ASN A 301 -5.80 -6.38 17.04
C ASN A 301 -5.88 -7.03 18.43
N GLY A 302 -5.71 -8.35 18.51
CA GLY A 302 -5.80 -9.11 19.74
C GLY A 302 -6.13 -10.58 19.49
N VAL A 303 -6.53 -11.28 20.55
CA VAL A 303 -6.86 -12.71 20.50
C VAL A 303 -7.97 -12.97 19.47
N VAL A 304 -7.73 -13.95 18.59
CA VAL A 304 -8.64 -14.32 17.51
C VAL A 304 -9.97 -14.86 18.07
N GLY A 305 -11.08 -14.37 17.52
CA GLY A 305 -12.44 -14.79 17.90
C GLY A 305 -13.02 -14.06 19.12
N ASP A 306 -12.25 -13.22 19.79
CA ASP A 306 -12.74 -12.36 20.87
C ASP A 306 -13.14 -10.98 20.32
N ALA A 307 -14.44 -10.75 20.14
CA ALA A 307 -14.97 -9.51 19.60
C ALA A 307 -14.73 -8.27 20.49
N THR A 308 -14.34 -8.46 21.76
CA THR A 308 -14.05 -7.35 22.69
C THR A 308 -12.68 -6.72 22.48
N GLN A 309 -11.82 -7.37 21.68
CA GLN A 309 -10.50 -6.87 21.34
C GLN A 309 -10.57 -5.53 20.58
N PRO A 310 -9.57 -4.66 20.76
CA PRO A 310 -9.54 -3.37 20.09
C PRO A 310 -9.46 -3.53 18.57
N ASN A 311 -10.01 -2.55 17.86
CA ASN A 311 -9.88 -2.50 16.42
C ASN A 311 -8.47 -2.03 16.05
N LEU A 312 -7.89 -2.58 15.00
CA LEU A 312 -6.69 -2.04 14.39
C LEU A 312 -7.07 -0.72 13.69
N GLY A 313 -6.44 0.40 14.09
CA GLY A 313 -6.74 1.72 13.54
C GLY A 313 -6.44 1.79 12.05
N SER A 314 -7.16 2.65 11.30
CA SER A 314 -6.93 2.83 9.86
C SER A 314 -5.51 3.29 9.53
N ALA A 315 -4.90 4.10 10.40
CA ALA A 315 -3.50 4.52 10.26
C ALA A 315 -2.55 3.32 10.31
N ASP A 316 -2.74 2.40 11.25
CA ASP A 316 -1.89 1.21 11.37
C ASP A 316 -2.13 0.24 10.22
N GLN A 317 -3.39 0.05 9.80
CA GLN A 317 -3.70 -0.73 8.58
C GLN A 317 -2.99 -0.16 7.34
N THR A 318 -2.96 1.18 7.20
CA THR A 318 -2.25 1.84 6.10
C THR A 318 -0.74 1.61 6.18
N LYS A 319 -0.15 1.66 7.37
CA LYS A 319 1.27 1.33 7.57
C LYS A 319 1.57 -0.11 7.16
N TYR A 320 0.73 -1.09 7.53
CA TYR A 320 0.89 -2.47 7.06
C TYR A 320 0.80 -2.58 5.55
N VAL A 321 -0.16 -1.93 4.90
CA VAL A 321 -0.27 -1.97 3.43
C VAL A 321 0.97 -1.38 2.78
N ASN A 322 1.42 -0.19 3.22
CA ASN A 322 2.60 0.47 2.67
C ASN A 322 3.90 -0.32 2.90
N ALA A 323 4.02 -1.00 4.05
CA ALA A 323 5.10 -1.92 4.35
C ALA A 323 5.20 -3.12 3.40
N HIS A 324 4.09 -3.45 2.75
CA HIS A 324 3.96 -4.58 1.85
C HIS A 324 4.05 -4.18 0.37
N ILE A 325 4.49 -2.95 0.08
CA ILE A 325 4.62 -2.43 -1.28
C ILE A 325 5.97 -1.76 -1.46
N ILE A 326 6.61 -2.03 -2.60
CA ILE A 326 7.71 -1.23 -3.14
C ILE A 326 7.35 -0.74 -4.55
N SER A 327 7.86 0.42 -4.93
CA SER A 327 7.89 0.84 -6.34
C SER A 327 9.18 0.36 -6.99
N VAL A 328 9.10 -0.14 -8.22
CA VAL A 328 10.27 -0.62 -8.96
C VAL A 328 10.40 0.05 -10.31
N GLU A 329 11.62 0.39 -10.69
CA GLU A 329 11.91 0.88 -12.03
C GLU A 329 11.94 -0.27 -13.04
N ASN A 330 11.43 -0.01 -14.24
CA ASN A 330 11.48 -0.93 -15.38
C ASN A 330 10.79 -2.29 -15.16
N LYS A 331 9.82 -2.38 -14.25
CA LYS A 331 9.04 -3.61 -13.97
C LYS A 331 9.93 -4.85 -13.87
N ARG A 332 10.91 -4.83 -12.98
CA ARG A 332 11.82 -5.97 -12.76
C ARG A 332 11.33 -6.82 -11.58
N PRO A 333 11.36 -8.17 -11.68
CA PRO A 333 11.02 -9.04 -10.57
C PRO A 333 12.10 -8.97 -9.48
N LEU A 334 11.78 -9.49 -8.29
CA LEU A 334 12.77 -9.70 -7.23
C LEU A 334 13.86 -10.66 -7.73
N ALA A 335 15.14 -10.36 -7.44
CA ALA A 335 16.22 -11.21 -7.91
C ALA A 335 16.19 -12.55 -7.19
N SER A 336 16.28 -13.63 -7.96
CA SER A 336 16.08 -14.97 -7.45
C SER A 336 17.32 -15.57 -6.80
N ASN A 337 18.52 -15.00 -6.95
CA ASN A 337 19.76 -15.39 -6.25
C ASN A 337 20.96 -14.49 -6.62
N GLY A 338 21.92 -14.36 -5.70
CA GLY A 338 23.30 -13.95 -6.01
C GLY A 338 23.73 -12.54 -5.59
N ASP A 339 22.83 -11.74 -5.00
CA ASP A 339 23.20 -10.45 -4.41
C ASP A 339 22.27 -10.05 -3.26
N ILE A 340 22.78 -9.23 -2.34
CA ILE A 340 21.96 -8.60 -1.29
C ILE A 340 21.19 -7.44 -1.91
N GLN A 341 19.90 -7.32 -1.60
CA GLN A 341 19.05 -6.24 -2.09
C GLN A 341 18.41 -5.49 -0.93
N VAL A 342 18.47 -4.16 -0.98
CA VAL A 342 17.76 -3.27 -0.06
C VAL A 342 16.73 -2.49 -0.86
N MET A 343 15.47 -2.59 -0.46
CA MET A 343 14.36 -1.94 -1.17
C MET A 343 13.52 -1.16 -0.18
N ARG A 344 13.38 0.14 -0.45
CA ARG A 344 12.57 1.02 0.36
C ARG A 344 11.08 0.78 0.08
N THR A 345 10.31 0.56 1.13
CA THR A 345 8.85 0.41 1.04
C THR A 345 8.16 1.75 0.79
N LEU A 346 6.88 1.74 0.42
CA LEU A 346 6.06 2.95 0.36
C LEU A 346 5.69 3.50 1.75
N SER A 347 6.31 2.97 2.81
CA SER A 347 6.09 3.46 4.16
C SER A 347 6.53 4.93 4.28
N PRO A 348 5.70 5.79 4.92
CA PRO A 348 6.04 7.20 5.11
C PRO A 348 7.18 7.41 6.11
N ASP A 349 7.55 6.40 6.90
CA ASP A 349 8.42 6.54 8.07
C ASP A 349 9.93 6.45 7.78
N TYR A 350 10.39 6.44 6.52
CA TYR A 350 11.81 6.38 6.07
C TYR A 350 12.67 5.26 6.70
N LYS A 351 12.06 4.39 7.51
CA LYS A 351 12.72 3.38 8.35
C LYS A 351 12.45 1.96 7.88
N LEU A 352 11.40 1.77 7.09
CA LEU A 352 10.96 0.44 6.69
C LEU A 352 11.49 0.05 5.31
N TYR A 353 12.43 -0.88 5.33
CA TYR A 353 13.06 -1.48 4.16
C TYR A 353 12.79 -2.97 4.12
N TRP A 354 12.71 -3.53 2.91
CA TRP A 354 12.90 -4.95 2.69
C TRP A 354 14.38 -5.23 2.47
N TYR A 355 14.87 -6.26 3.16
CA TYR A 355 16.19 -6.80 2.94
C TYR A 355 16.04 -8.18 2.32
N MET A 356 16.66 -8.40 1.17
CA MET A 356 16.85 -9.74 0.62
C MET A 356 18.30 -10.16 0.73
N ASN A 357 18.51 -11.39 1.20
CA ASN A 357 19.84 -11.97 1.29
C ASN A 357 20.26 -12.59 -0.05
N ALA A 358 21.51 -13.03 -0.14
CA ALA A 358 22.06 -13.64 -1.35
C ALA A 358 21.39 -14.97 -1.76
N GLU A 359 20.62 -15.60 -0.85
CA GLU A 359 19.82 -16.81 -1.09
C GLU A 359 18.42 -16.52 -1.64
N GLY A 360 18.07 -15.24 -1.84
CA GLY A 360 16.75 -14.83 -2.32
C GLY A 360 15.65 -14.86 -1.26
N LYS A 361 16.01 -14.96 0.03
CA LYS A 361 15.06 -14.88 1.15
C LYS A 361 14.89 -13.44 1.61
N ILE A 362 13.71 -13.12 2.11
CA ILE A 362 13.33 -11.76 2.50
C ILE A 362 13.15 -11.60 4.02
N THR A 363 13.44 -10.40 4.51
CA THR A 363 13.06 -9.88 5.82
C THR A 363 12.78 -8.38 5.72
N ASN A 364 12.41 -7.73 6.82
CA ASN A 364 12.34 -6.27 6.88
C ASN A 364 13.26 -5.68 7.95
N SER A 365 13.52 -4.39 7.88
CA SER A 365 14.42 -3.68 8.80
C SER A 365 14.05 -3.85 10.28
N PHE A 366 12.77 -3.93 10.63
CA PHE A 366 12.34 -4.12 12.02
C PHE A 366 12.60 -5.54 12.53
N LYS A 367 12.32 -6.56 11.72
CA LYS A 367 12.62 -7.94 12.08
C LYS A 367 14.12 -8.21 12.09
N TYR A 368 14.87 -7.49 11.25
CA TYR A 368 16.32 -7.57 11.18
C TYR A 368 16.99 -7.20 12.52
N ASN A 369 16.40 -6.28 13.29
CA ASN A 369 16.89 -5.89 14.61
C ASN A 369 17.02 -7.06 15.60
N GLU A 370 16.27 -8.15 15.43
CA GLU A 370 16.36 -9.33 16.29
C GLU A 370 17.70 -10.08 16.14
N LEU A 371 18.52 -9.77 15.13
CA LEU A 371 19.88 -10.31 15.01
C LEU A 371 20.88 -9.68 15.98
N ILE A 372 20.53 -8.59 16.65
CA ILE A 372 21.40 -8.00 17.68
C ILE A 372 21.45 -8.97 18.87
N GLN A 373 22.65 -9.48 19.13
CA GLN A 373 22.86 -10.48 20.17
C GLN A 373 23.06 -9.84 21.54
N TYR A 374 22.43 -10.43 22.55
CA TYR A 374 22.60 -10.10 23.96
C TYR A 374 22.26 -11.32 24.85
N ALA A 375 22.53 -11.22 26.14
CA ALA A 375 22.32 -12.25 27.13
C ALA A 375 20.84 -12.61 27.22
N GLY A 376 20.55 -13.88 26.92
CA GLY A 376 19.17 -14.38 26.83
C GLY A 376 18.55 -14.27 25.43
N HIS A 377 19.27 -13.70 24.45
CA HIS A 377 18.86 -13.58 23.05
C HIS A 377 20.05 -13.76 22.11
N ASN A 378 20.75 -14.88 22.25
CA ASN A 378 21.93 -15.24 21.46
C ASN A 378 21.70 -16.46 20.56
N THR A 379 20.45 -16.92 20.44
CA THR A 379 20.06 -18.09 19.63
C THR A 379 19.38 -17.71 18.31
N ILE A 380 19.04 -16.43 18.11
CA ILE A 380 18.45 -15.94 16.86
C ILE A 380 19.55 -15.91 15.79
N THR A 381 19.24 -16.51 14.65
CA THR A 381 20.14 -16.62 13.49
C THR A 381 19.51 -15.96 12.26
N LYS A 382 20.30 -15.72 11.21
CA LYS A 382 19.76 -15.22 9.94
C LYS A 382 18.62 -16.11 9.42
N ASP A 383 18.77 -17.42 9.51
CA ASP A 383 17.72 -18.37 9.10
C ASP A 383 16.41 -18.24 9.88
N SER A 384 16.43 -17.66 11.10
CA SER A 384 15.22 -17.47 11.91
C SER A 384 14.45 -16.18 11.61
N ILE A 385 15.07 -15.24 10.89
CA ILE A 385 14.48 -13.94 10.59
C ILE A 385 14.27 -13.70 9.09
N TYR A 386 14.81 -14.56 8.23
CA TYR A 386 14.61 -14.53 6.79
C TYR A 386 13.62 -15.63 6.39
N THR A 387 12.77 -15.34 5.42
CA THR A 387 11.77 -16.29 4.93
C THR A 387 11.76 -16.38 3.40
N ASP A 388 11.33 -17.53 2.91
CA ASP A 388 11.19 -17.78 1.48
C ASP A 388 10.03 -16.96 0.90
N ILE A 389 10.15 -16.62 -0.39
CA ILE A 389 9.10 -15.98 -1.18
C ILE A 389 8.64 -16.90 -2.31
N GLN A 390 7.37 -16.80 -2.67
CA GLN A 390 6.79 -17.49 -3.81
C GLN A 390 6.02 -16.48 -4.66
N GLU A 391 6.31 -16.46 -5.96
CA GLU A 391 5.62 -15.58 -6.91
C GLU A 391 4.15 -15.99 -7.05
N LEU A 392 3.27 -15.00 -7.01
CA LEU A 392 1.84 -15.12 -7.26
C LEU A 392 1.57 -14.61 -8.67
N THR A 393 1.17 -15.52 -9.57
CA THR A 393 0.84 -15.20 -10.96
C THR A 393 -0.62 -15.50 -11.25
N PHE A 394 -1.14 -14.85 -12.28
CA PHE A 394 -2.45 -15.19 -12.83
C PHE A 394 -2.26 -15.76 -14.23
N ARG A 395 -2.71 -17.01 -14.45
CA ARG A 395 -2.55 -17.74 -15.73
C ARG A 395 -1.08 -17.81 -16.21
N ASP A 396 -0.15 -18.00 -15.28
CA ASP A 396 1.30 -18.00 -15.53
C ASP A 396 1.85 -16.68 -16.11
N GLU A 397 1.08 -15.60 -16.04
CA GLU A 397 1.48 -14.26 -16.46
C GLU A 397 1.70 -13.35 -15.24
N SER A 398 2.64 -12.40 -15.37
CA SER A 398 2.84 -11.34 -14.40
C SER A 398 1.70 -10.32 -14.47
N TRP A 399 1.39 -9.71 -13.33
CA TRP A 399 0.36 -8.66 -13.24
C TRP A 399 0.68 -7.47 -14.14
N VAL A 400 -0.35 -6.74 -14.59
CA VAL A 400 -0.23 -5.70 -15.63
C VAL A 400 0.85 -4.67 -15.28
N ASN A 401 0.88 -4.19 -14.03
CA ASN A 401 1.81 -3.17 -13.56
C ASN A 401 2.83 -3.67 -12.52
N GLY A 402 3.12 -4.98 -12.45
CA GLY A 402 4.13 -5.42 -11.49
C GLY A 402 4.20 -6.92 -11.21
N TYR A 403 4.79 -7.24 -10.07
CA TYR A 403 4.95 -8.60 -9.54
C TYR A 403 4.36 -8.71 -8.14
N CYS A 404 3.89 -9.90 -7.80
CA CYS A 404 3.34 -10.18 -6.48
C CYS A 404 4.00 -11.43 -5.92
N TYR A 405 4.26 -11.43 -4.62
CA TYR A 405 4.83 -12.57 -3.93
C TYR A 405 4.08 -12.81 -2.62
N GLU A 406 3.95 -14.07 -2.22
CA GLU A 406 3.70 -14.44 -0.84
C GLU A 406 5.00 -14.79 -0.14
N TYR A 407 5.02 -14.67 1.18
CA TYR A 407 6.19 -14.97 2.00
C TYR A 407 5.80 -15.83 3.20
N ASP A 408 6.77 -16.54 3.78
CA ASP A 408 6.53 -17.54 4.85
C ASP A 408 5.47 -18.55 4.41
N THR A 409 5.72 -19.21 3.28
CA THR A 409 4.76 -20.15 2.68
C THR A 409 4.60 -21.46 3.46
N GLN A 410 5.52 -21.73 4.40
CA GLN A 410 5.58 -23.00 5.14
C GLN A 410 5.28 -22.86 6.62
N ASN A 411 5.56 -21.70 7.23
CA ASN A 411 5.18 -21.38 8.60
C ASN A 411 4.22 -20.18 8.55
N SER A 412 3.21 -20.11 9.41
CA SER A 412 2.31 -18.95 9.42
C SER A 412 2.58 -18.07 10.64
N SER A 413 3.83 -17.98 11.10
CA SER A 413 4.18 -17.23 12.33
C SER A 413 4.86 -15.91 12.03
N PHE A 414 5.51 -15.79 10.87
CA PHE A 414 6.33 -14.65 10.53
C PHE A 414 5.49 -13.61 9.77
N LEU A 415 5.38 -12.40 10.34
CA LEU A 415 4.75 -11.25 9.71
C LEU A 415 5.76 -10.12 9.59
N LEU A 416 5.92 -9.57 8.39
CA LEU A 416 6.68 -8.35 8.18
C LEU A 416 5.88 -7.16 8.72
N GLN A 417 6.23 -6.72 9.92
CA GLN A 417 5.52 -5.68 10.65
C GLN A 417 5.56 -4.34 9.89
N GLY A 418 4.44 -3.61 9.88
CA GLY A 418 4.38 -2.26 9.29
C GLY A 418 4.81 -1.14 10.24
N SER A 419 5.23 -1.46 11.47
CA SER A 419 5.63 -0.50 12.50
C SER A 419 6.54 -1.18 13.52
N ASN A 420 7.52 -0.45 14.04
CA ASN A 420 8.39 -0.94 15.12
C ASN A 420 7.74 -0.84 16.51
N ALA A 421 6.52 -0.30 16.62
CA ALA A 421 5.83 -0.08 17.90
C ALA A 421 5.56 -1.34 18.74
N ASN A 422 5.72 -2.54 18.16
CA ASN A 422 5.66 -3.83 18.87
C ASN A 422 6.93 -4.67 18.68
N GLY A 423 7.99 -4.09 18.10
CA GLY A 423 9.27 -4.77 17.90
C GLY A 423 9.92 -5.11 19.24
N LEU A 424 10.72 -6.18 19.26
CA LEU A 424 11.48 -6.58 20.45
C LEU A 424 12.42 -5.48 20.94
N ILE A 425 12.98 -4.72 20.00
CA ILE A 425 13.90 -3.61 20.26
C ILE A 425 13.37 -2.37 19.52
N GLN A 426 12.73 -1.48 20.26
CA GLN A 426 12.10 -0.28 19.69
C GLN A 426 13.10 0.86 19.52
N ASN A 427 13.88 1.13 20.57
CA ASN A 427 14.88 2.19 20.64
C ASN A 427 16.22 1.57 21.03
N PHE A 428 17.29 1.96 20.36
CA PHE A 428 18.61 1.40 20.56
C PHE A 428 19.34 1.99 21.78
N VAL A 429 19.26 3.28 22.04
CA VAL A 429 19.94 3.94 23.17
C VAL A 429 19.48 3.36 24.52
N PRO A 430 18.17 3.27 24.82
CA PRO A 430 17.69 2.62 26.03
C PRO A 430 18.08 1.13 26.08
N PHE A 431 18.07 0.45 24.93
CA PHE A 431 18.46 -0.95 24.83
C PHE A 431 19.93 -1.17 25.18
N MET A 432 20.84 -0.35 24.64
CA MET A 432 22.26 -0.39 25.01
C MET A 432 22.45 -0.21 26.52
N TRP A 433 21.72 0.73 27.13
CA TRP A 433 21.80 0.98 28.58
C TRP A 433 21.38 -0.23 29.42
N LEU A 434 20.27 -0.89 29.06
CA LEU A 434 19.78 -2.09 29.74
C LEU A 434 20.81 -3.24 29.70
N HIS A 435 21.56 -3.33 28.60
CA HIS A 435 22.55 -4.38 28.36
C HIS A 435 24.00 -3.95 28.62
N ARG A 436 24.23 -2.81 29.27
CA ARG A 436 25.60 -2.27 29.53
C ARG A 436 26.52 -3.20 30.32
N ASN A 437 25.98 -4.16 31.08
CA ASN A 437 26.77 -5.11 31.85
C ASN A 437 26.93 -6.47 31.15
N ASP A 438 26.48 -6.57 29.90
CA ASP A 438 26.60 -7.78 29.10
C ASP A 438 27.85 -7.73 28.21
N GLU A 439 28.88 -8.46 28.63
CA GLU A 439 30.17 -8.56 27.95
C GLU A 439 30.09 -9.21 26.57
N GLY A 440 28.98 -9.90 26.25
CA GLY A 440 28.77 -10.53 24.95
C GLY A 440 28.29 -9.59 23.85
N THR A 441 27.93 -8.34 24.17
CA THR A 441 27.37 -7.40 23.19
C THR A 441 28.45 -6.62 22.46
N LEU A 442 28.22 -6.35 21.17
CA LEU A 442 29.12 -5.54 20.35
C LEU A 442 29.16 -4.07 20.80
N PHE A 443 28.16 -3.57 21.51
CA PHE A 443 28.05 -2.16 21.91
C PHE A 443 28.38 -1.90 23.39
N GLN A 444 28.68 -2.93 24.19
CA GLN A 444 28.97 -2.77 25.63
C GLN A 444 30.00 -1.68 25.89
N GLY A 445 31.10 -1.67 25.13
CA GLY A 445 32.15 -0.68 25.33
C GLY A 445 31.69 0.73 25.01
N PHE A 446 30.86 0.88 23.97
CA PHE A 446 30.36 2.18 23.56
C PHE A 446 29.45 2.78 24.63
N ILE A 447 28.51 1.99 25.16
CA ILE A 447 27.61 2.46 26.21
C ILE A 447 28.33 2.77 27.53
N LYS A 448 29.39 2.02 27.88
CA LYS A 448 30.25 2.33 29.03
C LYS A 448 30.96 3.66 28.85
N VAL A 449 31.51 3.92 27.67
CA VAL A 449 32.19 5.19 27.39
C VAL A 449 31.20 6.36 27.34
N LEU A 450 29.98 6.18 26.82
CA LEU A 450 28.95 7.22 26.89
C LEU A 450 28.61 7.62 28.34
N GLY A 451 28.58 6.64 29.26
CA GLY A 451 28.45 6.90 30.69
C GLY A 451 29.64 7.66 31.27
N LEU A 452 30.87 7.25 30.95
CA LEU A 452 32.09 7.97 31.37
C LEU A 452 32.17 9.39 30.80
N ALA A 453 31.62 9.61 29.61
CA ALA A 453 31.52 10.92 28.98
C ALA A 453 30.38 11.79 29.55
N ASN A 454 29.54 11.28 30.46
CA ASN A 454 28.36 11.97 30.99
C ASN A 454 27.39 12.42 29.86
N LEU A 455 27.21 11.57 28.84
CA LEU A 455 26.33 11.83 27.70
C LEU A 455 24.98 11.11 27.79
N ILE A 456 24.83 10.19 28.75
CA ILE A 456 23.59 9.45 29.00
C ILE A 456 23.03 9.86 30.34
N ASP A 457 21.75 10.21 30.33
CA ASP A 457 20.97 10.33 31.54
C ASP A 457 20.59 8.92 32.03
N GLU A 458 21.13 8.51 33.18
CA GLU A 458 20.91 7.17 33.73
C GLU A 458 19.47 6.92 34.18
N GLU A 459 18.74 7.98 34.54
CA GLU A 459 17.38 7.91 35.06
C GLU A 459 16.38 7.76 33.92
N SER A 460 16.50 8.60 32.89
CA SER A 460 15.63 8.53 31.71
C SER A 460 16.12 7.55 30.64
N MET A 461 17.37 7.08 30.72
CA MET A 461 18.02 6.20 29.74
C MET A 461 18.05 6.83 28.33
N THR A 462 18.24 8.14 28.27
CA THR A 462 18.25 8.94 27.04
C THR A 462 19.55 9.70 26.86
N MET A 463 19.83 10.11 25.62
CA MET A 463 20.89 11.07 25.32
C MET A 463 20.27 12.43 25.04
N ASN A 464 20.48 13.40 25.94
CA ASN A 464 19.86 14.73 25.82
C ASN A 464 20.28 15.50 24.56
N TYR A 465 21.43 15.17 23.99
CA TYR A 465 21.97 15.78 22.77
C TYR A 465 21.36 15.18 21.48
N MET A 466 20.73 14.00 21.57
CA MET A 466 20.01 13.37 20.46
C MET A 466 18.58 13.91 20.42
N THR A 467 18.40 15.11 19.85
CA THR A 467 17.08 15.77 19.75
C THR A 467 16.21 15.27 18.59
N GLU A 468 16.79 14.44 17.72
CA GLU A 468 16.15 13.81 16.56
C GLU A 468 16.79 12.45 16.30
N ASN A 469 16.25 11.68 15.36
CA ASN A 469 16.82 10.39 14.98
C ASN A 469 18.22 10.60 14.40
N CYS A 470 19.15 9.71 14.76
CA CYS A 470 20.51 9.76 14.23
C CYS A 470 20.87 8.47 13.50
N LEU A 471 21.69 8.59 12.45
CA LEU A 471 22.57 7.50 12.07
C LEU A 471 23.65 7.39 13.15
N MET A 472 23.77 6.23 13.77
CA MET A 472 24.71 5.92 14.83
C MET A 472 25.77 4.96 14.29
N LEU A 473 27.02 5.38 14.30
CA LEU A 473 28.15 4.53 13.94
C LEU A 473 28.82 4.08 15.24
N ILE A 474 28.65 2.82 15.61
CA ILE A 474 29.02 2.30 16.93
C ILE A 474 30.29 1.46 16.81
N PRO A 475 31.46 1.93 17.27
CA PRO A 475 32.64 1.08 17.41
C PRO A 475 32.34 -0.15 18.27
N THR A 476 32.82 -1.31 17.83
CA THR A 476 32.64 -2.54 18.61
C THR A 476 33.38 -2.45 19.95
N THR A 477 32.88 -3.18 20.96
CA THR A 477 33.49 -3.29 22.29
C THR A 477 34.99 -3.62 22.21
N GLU A 478 35.36 -4.54 21.32
CA GLU A 478 36.76 -4.94 21.11
C GLU A 478 37.61 -3.82 20.48
N ALA A 479 37.05 -3.06 19.54
CA ALA A 479 37.73 -1.91 18.95
C ALA A 479 38.01 -0.82 20.00
N ILE A 480 37.03 -0.53 20.87
CA ILE A 480 37.17 0.46 21.94
C ILE A 480 38.23 0.03 22.96
N LYS A 481 38.14 -1.22 23.47
CA LYS A 481 39.11 -1.75 24.43
C LYS A 481 40.54 -1.71 23.88
N SER A 482 40.71 -2.15 22.62
CA SER A 482 42.01 -2.15 21.94
C SER A 482 42.57 -0.73 21.81
N ALA A 483 41.74 0.24 21.45
CA ALA A 483 42.15 1.63 21.32
C ALA A 483 42.56 2.27 22.66
N ILE A 484 41.85 1.98 23.75
CA ILE A 484 42.20 2.48 25.08
C ILE A 484 43.55 1.90 25.54
N VAL A 485 43.79 0.61 25.34
CA VAL A 485 45.09 -0.04 25.66
C VAL A 485 46.23 0.55 24.83
N ALA A 486 45.97 0.86 23.56
CA ALA A 486 46.95 1.47 22.66
C ALA A 486 47.19 2.96 22.95
N GLY A 487 46.41 3.59 23.84
CA GLY A 487 46.47 5.03 24.09
C GLY A 487 45.99 5.86 22.89
N GLU A 488 45.15 5.28 22.03
CA GLU A 488 44.58 5.92 20.84
C GLU A 488 43.19 6.53 21.09
N PHE A 489 42.57 6.23 22.24
CA PHE A 489 41.26 6.75 22.61
C PHE A 489 41.40 8.08 23.40
N PRO A 490 40.69 9.16 23.02
CA PRO A 490 40.86 10.46 23.66
C PRO A 490 40.56 10.42 25.15
N HIS A 491 41.50 10.91 25.95
CA HIS A 491 41.39 11.13 27.41
C HIS A 491 41.01 9.90 28.27
N LEU A 492 40.94 8.69 27.69
CA LEU A 492 40.78 7.45 28.43
C LEU A 492 42.10 6.69 28.47
N SER A 493 42.40 6.08 29.61
CA SER A 493 43.62 5.29 29.78
C SER A 493 43.40 4.12 30.73
N VAL A 494 44.30 3.15 30.68
CA VAL A 494 44.39 2.03 31.62
C VAL A 494 45.81 1.94 32.18
N PRO A 495 46.01 1.28 33.34
CA PRO A 495 47.35 1.01 33.86
C PRO A 495 48.25 0.30 32.85
N GLU A 496 49.55 0.60 32.90
CA GLU A 496 50.53 -0.04 32.02
C GLU A 496 50.51 -1.57 32.20
N GLY A 497 50.35 -2.30 31.09
CA GLY A 497 50.28 -3.76 31.07
C GLY A 497 48.86 -4.35 31.16
N THR A 498 47.80 -3.53 31.27
CA THR A 498 46.41 -4.00 31.13
C THR A 498 46.16 -4.53 29.72
N LEU A 499 45.49 -5.68 29.62
CA LEU A 499 45.09 -6.30 28.37
C LEU A 499 43.61 -6.01 28.07
N ALA A 500 43.22 -5.97 26.79
CA ALA A 500 41.85 -5.68 26.38
C ALA A 500 40.84 -6.76 26.84
N ASP A 501 41.29 -7.99 27.04
CA ASP A 501 40.49 -9.13 27.50
C ASP A 501 40.45 -9.28 29.02
N ASP A 502 40.99 -8.32 29.78
CA ASP A 502 40.93 -8.34 31.25
C ASP A 502 39.47 -8.32 31.74
N PRO A 503 39.01 -9.29 32.56
CA PRO A 503 37.64 -9.30 33.09
C PRO A 503 37.29 -8.06 33.93
N ALA A 504 38.29 -7.39 34.50
CA ALA A 504 38.12 -6.15 35.26
C ALA A 504 38.43 -4.90 34.42
N PHE A 505 38.53 -5.02 33.08
CA PHE A 505 38.96 -3.94 32.19
C PHE A 505 38.27 -2.61 32.49
N TRP A 506 36.94 -2.61 32.56
CA TRP A 506 36.15 -1.41 32.76
C TRP A 506 36.32 -0.77 34.14
N ASP A 507 36.72 -1.55 35.15
CA ASP A 507 37.04 -1.03 36.49
C ASP A 507 38.42 -0.35 36.53
N LEU A 508 39.28 -0.64 35.55
CA LEU A 508 40.64 -0.09 35.41
C LEU A 508 40.69 1.15 34.51
N VAL A 509 39.62 1.44 33.77
CA VAL A 509 39.57 2.61 32.89
C VAL A 509 39.57 3.89 33.73
N VAL A 510 40.52 4.77 33.45
CA VAL A 510 40.63 6.09 34.04
C VAL A 510 40.06 7.11 33.04
N ALA A 511 38.99 7.78 33.45
CA ALA A 511 38.33 8.86 32.71
C ALA A 511 38.74 10.25 33.24
N PRO A 512 38.57 11.32 32.45
CA PRO A 512 38.81 12.68 32.93
C PRO A 512 37.82 13.05 34.05
N ALA A 513 38.17 14.07 34.84
CA ALA A 513 37.26 14.59 35.86
C ALA A 513 36.14 15.41 35.21
N ASP A 514 34.95 15.39 35.82
CA ASP A 514 33.81 16.20 35.39
C ASP A 514 34.16 17.70 35.33
N GLU A 515 33.47 18.42 34.44
CA GLU A 515 33.64 19.88 34.26
C GLU A 515 35.09 20.29 33.90
N THR A 516 35.81 19.45 33.16
CA THR A 516 37.15 19.75 32.64
C THR A 516 37.17 19.80 31.10
N PRO A 517 38.09 20.57 30.48
CA PRO A 517 38.23 20.58 29.02
C PRO A 517 38.52 19.20 28.40
N ALA A 518 39.11 18.29 29.17
CA ALA A 518 39.33 16.90 28.75
C ALA A 518 38.02 16.10 28.72
N GLN A 519 37.10 16.36 29.67
CA GLN A 519 35.75 15.80 29.64
C GLN A 519 34.96 16.34 28.44
N ASP A 520 35.02 17.66 28.18
CA ASP A 520 34.34 18.26 27.03
C ASP A 520 34.88 17.68 25.73
N SER A 521 36.20 17.50 25.60
CA SER A 521 36.82 16.89 24.42
C SER A 521 36.38 15.44 24.22
N LEU A 522 36.28 14.66 25.31
CA LEU A 522 35.74 13.29 25.27
C LEU A 522 34.26 13.28 24.82
N GLN A 523 33.45 14.23 25.29
CA GLN A 523 32.05 14.36 24.88
C GLN A 523 31.93 14.68 23.38
N HIS A 524 32.66 15.67 22.88
CA HIS A 524 32.66 16.03 21.46
C HIS A 524 33.09 14.85 20.59
N TYR A 525 34.14 14.13 20.99
CA TYR A 525 34.57 12.94 20.29
C TYR A 525 33.48 11.86 20.26
N MET A 526 32.77 11.62 21.35
CA MET A 526 31.66 10.66 21.38
C MET A 526 30.46 11.10 20.54
N LEU A 527 30.15 12.40 20.50
CA LEU A 527 29.09 12.96 19.66
C LEU A 527 29.39 12.84 18.16
N SER A 528 30.66 12.68 17.78
CA SER A 528 31.08 12.44 16.39
C SER A 528 30.49 11.19 15.73
N TYR A 529 30.04 10.24 16.55
CA TYR A 529 29.45 8.97 16.12
C TYR A 529 27.93 9.05 15.89
N PHE A 530 27.32 10.21 16.11
CA PHE A 530 25.89 10.45 15.93
C PHE A 530 25.67 11.51 14.84
N MET A 531 25.00 11.11 13.76
CA MET A 531 24.73 11.96 12.61
C MET A 531 23.22 12.20 12.50
N PRO A 532 22.72 13.42 12.76
CA PRO A 532 21.29 13.72 12.72
C PRO A 532 20.67 13.48 11.33
N GLU A 533 19.49 12.87 11.29
CA GLU A 533 18.77 12.56 10.05
C GLU A 533 18.43 13.83 9.24
N SER A 534 18.10 14.95 9.91
CA SER A 534 17.85 16.24 9.24
C SER A 534 19.05 16.82 8.48
N MET A 535 20.25 16.35 8.82
CA MET A 535 21.52 16.75 8.19
C MET A 535 22.06 15.69 7.23
N SER A 536 21.31 14.61 7.00
CA SER A 536 21.71 13.53 6.09
C SER A 536 21.78 14.05 4.64
N PRO A 537 22.91 13.87 3.94
CA PRO A 537 22.99 14.13 2.51
C PRO A 537 22.22 13.11 1.65
N ALA A 538 21.83 11.96 2.22
CA ALA A 538 21.17 10.87 1.51
C ALA A 538 19.74 10.63 2.01
N LEU A 539 18.87 10.14 1.11
CA LEU A 539 17.49 9.73 1.41
C LEU A 539 17.37 8.32 2.00
N ASP A 540 18.44 7.52 1.90
CA ASP A 540 18.52 6.15 2.39
C ASP A 540 19.68 6.03 3.39
N TYR A 541 19.64 4.97 4.22
CA TYR A 541 20.73 4.64 5.13
C TYR A 541 21.92 4.00 4.40
N PRO A 542 23.17 4.11 4.91
CA PRO A 542 24.33 3.47 4.29
C PRO A 542 24.21 1.95 4.27
N TYR A 543 24.36 1.35 3.10
CA TYR A 543 24.47 -0.10 2.96
C TYR A 543 25.36 -0.48 1.78
N TYR A 544 25.83 -1.72 1.79
CA TYR A 544 26.63 -2.28 0.72
C TYR A 544 25.87 -2.20 -0.61
N LYS A 545 26.49 -1.63 -1.65
CA LYS A 545 25.91 -1.42 -3.00
C LYS A 545 24.81 -0.38 -3.12
N TRP A 546 24.70 0.58 -2.20
CA TRP A 546 23.71 1.65 -2.34
C TRP A 546 23.98 2.61 -3.53
N GLY A 547 25.21 2.67 -4.04
CA GLY A 547 25.63 3.55 -5.14
C GLY A 547 25.76 5.05 -4.87
N ILE A 548 25.57 5.56 -3.65
CA ILE A 548 25.66 7.00 -3.30
C ILE A 548 27.10 7.41 -2.93
N ASP A 549 27.54 8.58 -3.40
CA ASP A 549 28.84 9.17 -3.10
C ASP A 549 28.69 10.29 -2.05
N ILE A 550 28.82 9.91 -0.78
CA ILE A 550 28.60 10.82 0.35
C ILE A 550 29.62 11.94 0.43
N GLU A 551 30.84 11.69 -0.02
CA GLU A 551 31.88 12.73 -0.03
C GLU A 551 31.53 13.84 -1.03
N ALA A 552 30.97 13.48 -2.19
CA ALA A 552 30.48 14.46 -3.17
C ALA A 552 29.28 15.27 -2.64
N ASP A 553 28.44 14.66 -1.79
CA ASP A 553 27.27 15.30 -1.20
C ASP A 553 27.57 16.07 0.11
N GLY A 554 28.84 16.16 0.52
CA GLY A 554 29.30 17.00 1.63
C GLY A 554 29.48 16.30 2.97
N GLY A 555 29.33 14.97 3.04
CA GLY A 555 29.54 14.17 4.24
C GLY A 555 28.37 14.18 5.22
N TYR A 556 28.27 13.15 6.06
CA TYR A 556 27.35 13.16 7.19
C TYR A 556 27.89 14.04 8.31
N ALA A 557 27.16 15.10 8.65
CA ALA A 557 27.53 15.96 9.77
C ALA A 557 27.18 15.28 11.11
N SER A 558 28.09 15.33 12.07
CA SER A 558 27.85 14.88 13.44
C SER A 558 27.10 15.91 14.28
N ILE A 559 26.61 15.51 15.45
CA ILE A 559 26.20 16.44 16.51
C ILE A 559 27.42 17.27 16.94
N ALA A 560 27.23 18.59 17.15
CA ALA A 560 28.31 19.52 17.53
C ALA A 560 27.93 20.57 18.60
N ASP A 561 26.75 20.48 19.20
CA ASP A 561 26.35 21.41 20.27
C ASP A 561 26.55 20.76 21.64
N ILE A 562 27.49 21.29 22.41
CA ILE A 562 27.55 21.11 23.85
C ILE A 562 27.36 22.50 24.47
N SER A 563 26.29 22.68 25.24
CA SER A 563 26.07 23.86 26.10
C SER A 563 25.90 25.23 25.39
N GLY A 564 25.58 25.29 24.09
CA GLY A 564 25.30 26.53 23.38
C GLY A 564 26.53 27.25 22.82
N GLU A 565 27.71 26.63 22.88
CA GLU A 565 28.88 27.00 22.08
C GLU A 565 28.96 26.08 20.86
N MET A 566 29.02 26.65 19.66
CA MET A 566 29.11 25.88 18.41
C MET A 566 30.49 25.24 18.32
N ALA A 567 30.61 23.95 18.60
CA ALA A 567 31.79 23.19 18.22
C ALA A 567 31.82 23.02 16.69
N ALA A 568 33.01 22.74 16.15
CA ALA A 568 33.14 22.43 14.73
C ALA A 568 32.42 21.11 14.42
N LEU A 569 31.53 21.13 13.41
CA LEU A 569 30.91 19.92 12.88
C LEU A 569 32.00 18.98 12.35
N VAL A 570 31.89 17.70 12.68
CA VAL A 570 32.71 16.67 12.06
C VAL A 570 31.90 15.96 11.00
N TYR A 571 32.50 15.87 9.81
CA TYR A 571 31.89 15.25 8.65
C TYR A 571 32.46 13.85 8.47
N VAL A 572 31.58 12.87 8.33
CA VAL A 572 31.96 11.46 8.11
C VAL A 572 31.50 11.04 6.71
N ASN A 573 32.46 10.55 5.95
CA ASN A 573 32.21 9.97 4.63
C ASN A 573 32.13 8.45 4.77
N ILE A 574 31.14 7.85 4.10
CA ILE A 574 30.99 6.41 3.99
C ILE A 574 31.29 6.01 2.56
N TYR A 575 32.19 5.05 2.40
CA TYR A 575 32.64 4.57 1.11
C TYR A 575 32.19 3.14 0.89
N ASP A 576 31.51 2.91 -0.23
CA ASP A 576 31.28 1.58 -0.76
C ASP A 576 32.52 1.13 -1.54
N LYS A 577 33.26 0.15 -1.00
CA LYS A 577 34.47 -0.40 -1.62
C LYS A 577 34.16 -1.63 -2.49
N GLY A 578 32.91 -1.83 -2.88
CA GLY A 578 32.47 -3.03 -3.58
C GLY A 578 32.80 -4.26 -2.73
N ASN A 579 33.40 -5.29 -3.32
CA ASN A 579 33.69 -6.56 -2.64
C ASN A 579 34.53 -6.45 -1.35
N ALA A 580 35.13 -5.29 -1.05
CA ALA A 580 35.83 -5.02 0.20
C ALA A 580 34.94 -4.48 1.34
N GLY A 581 33.63 -4.33 1.11
CA GLY A 581 32.64 -3.91 2.11
C GLY A 581 32.47 -2.38 2.19
N LEU A 582 31.93 -1.91 3.32
CA LEU A 582 31.81 -0.49 3.62
C LEU A 582 32.92 -0.01 4.55
N THR A 583 33.41 1.21 4.33
CA THR A 583 34.30 1.91 5.27
C THR A 583 33.77 3.29 5.61
N ALA A 584 34.03 3.76 6.84
CA ALA A 584 33.77 5.13 7.28
C ALA A 584 35.10 5.88 7.47
N LYS A 585 35.12 7.16 7.15
CA LYS A 585 36.28 8.04 7.36
C LYS A 585 35.83 9.43 7.77
N VAL A 586 36.46 9.98 8.80
CA VAL A 586 36.29 11.39 9.12
C VAL A 586 36.98 12.25 8.05
N GLN A 587 36.30 13.27 7.55
CA GLN A 587 36.82 14.16 6.53
C GLN A 587 38.10 14.85 7.03
N GLY A 588 39.16 14.80 6.22
CA GLY A 588 40.47 15.33 6.57
C GLY A 588 41.37 14.39 7.38
N MET A 589 40.89 13.20 7.75
CA MET A 589 41.69 12.13 8.36
C MET A 589 42.12 11.08 7.33
N ASP A 590 43.17 10.33 7.65
CA ASP A 590 43.76 9.32 6.75
C ASP A 590 43.18 7.91 6.99
N LYS A 591 42.72 7.60 8.21
CA LYS A 591 42.23 6.27 8.58
C LYS A 591 40.80 6.00 8.12
N GLU A 592 40.65 5.04 7.23
CA GLU A 592 39.37 4.41 6.92
C GLU A 592 39.09 3.24 7.88
N ILE A 593 37.87 3.17 8.39
CA ILE A 593 37.44 2.16 9.36
C ILE A 593 36.40 1.25 8.70
N PRO A 594 36.62 -0.07 8.67
CA PRO A 594 35.63 -0.99 8.12
C PRO A 594 34.41 -1.12 9.02
N PHE A 595 33.24 -1.27 8.37
CA PHE A 595 32.01 -1.67 9.02
C PHE A 595 32.06 -3.16 9.36
N HIS A 596 31.37 -3.55 10.43
CA HIS A 596 31.31 -4.93 10.88
C HIS A 596 30.56 -5.81 9.87
N ALA A 597 31.23 -6.84 9.36
CA ALA A 597 30.74 -7.65 8.25
C ALA A 597 29.67 -8.70 8.62
N ALA A 598 29.49 -9.03 9.91
CA ALA A 598 28.61 -10.13 10.32
C ALA A 598 27.13 -9.92 9.94
N TYR A 599 26.73 -8.66 9.74
CA TYR A 599 25.37 -8.24 9.42
C TYR A 599 25.23 -7.78 7.97
N ASP A 600 26.04 -8.32 7.06
CA ASP A 600 25.91 -8.07 5.61
C ASP A 600 25.96 -6.57 5.22
N TYR A 601 26.52 -5.73 6.10
CA TYR A 601 26.52 -4.27 6.00
C TYR A 601 25.12 -3.65 5.90
N LEU A 602 24.09 -4.35 6.38
CA LEU A 602 22.72 -3.85 6.45
C LEU A 602 22.52 -3.03 7.73
N PRO A 603 21.81 -1.88 7.65
CA PRO A 603 21.49 -1.08 8.81
C PRO A 603 20.48 -1.77 9.73
N PHE A 604 20.69 -1.64 11.04
CA PHE A 604 19.64 -1.84 12.04
C PHE A 604 18.84 -0.56 12.18
N VAL A 605 17.51 -0.63 12.23
CA VAL A 605 16.66 0.57 12.16
C VAL A 605 15.68 0.62 13.32
N PHE A 606 15.78 1.65 14.14
CA PHE A 606 15.03 1.86 15.37
C PHE A 606 14.23 3.17 15.36
N ASP A 607 13.41 3.38 16.38
CA ASP A 607 12.64 4.60 16.55
C ASP A 607 13.52 5.81 16.88
N ASP A 608 14.69 5.61 17.51
CA ASP A 608 15.70 6.64 17.80
C ASP A 608 16.80 6.75 16.72
N GLY A 609 16.73 5.93 15.67
CA GLY A 609 17.58 6.07 14.49
C GLY A 609 18.16 4.76 13.97
N CYS A 610 19.11 4.88 13.05
CA CYS A 610 19.76 3.76 12.39
C CYS A 610 21.10 3.44 13.04
N VAL A 611 21.51 2.18 13.10
CA VAL A 611 22.74 1.74 13.76
C VAL A 611 23.58 0.88 12.82
N HIS A 612 24.87 1.19 12.77
CA HIS A 612 25.91 0.34 12.19
C HIS A 612 27.06 0.13 13.17
N PHE A 613 27.69 -1.04 13.10
CA PHE A 613 28.88 -1.35 13.90
C PHE A 613 30.17 -1.12 13.11
N LEU A 614 31.19 -0.59 13.76
CA LEU A 614 32.53 -0.34 13.19
C LEU A 614 33.58 -1.24 13.86
N ASP A 615 34.48 -1.83 13.08
CA ASP A 615 35.59 -2.66 13.58
C ASP A 615 36.82 -1.80 13.99
N GLY A 616 36.59 -0.53 14.33
CA GLY A 616 37.63 0.42 14.72
C GLY A 616 37.03 1.72 15.26
N ILE A 617 37.91 2.63 15.70
CA ILE A 617 37.56 3.97 16.18
C ILE A 617 38.10 5.07 15.24
N PHE A 618 37.43 6.22 15.20
CA PHE A 618 37.91 7.44 14.55
C PHE A 618 39.26 7.88 15.13
N GLU A 619 40.11 8.51 14.32
CA GLU A 619 41.41 9.00 14.80
C GLU A 619 41.22 10.17 15.75
N ASP A 620 41.92 10.13 16.88
CA ASP A 620 42.02 11.26 17.79
C ASP A 620 43.01 12.30 17.26
N LYS A 621 42.49 13.21 16.44
CA LYS A 621 43.05 14.56 16.28
C LYS A 621 41.91 15.55 16.17
N TRP A 622 41.08 15.64 17.22
CA TRP A 622 40.26 16.84 17.34
C TRP A 622 41.21 18.04 17.43
N PRO A 623 40.93 19.15 16.73
CA PRO A 623 41.81 20.31 16.80
C PRO A 623 41.77 20.85 18.23
N HIS A 624 42.77 20.47 19.04
CA HIS A 624 43.01 21.06 20.36
C HIS A 624 43.41 22.56 20.28
N ASP A 625 43.32 23.19 19.10
CA ASP A 625 43.84 24.52 18.79
C ASP A 625 42.98 25.27 17.74
N ILE A 626 41.64 25.32 17.90
CA ILE A 626 40.89 26.47 17.37
C ILE A 626 40.53 27.34 18.57
N GLN A 627 41.23 28.48 18.62
CA GLN A 627 41.26 29.49 19.68
C GLN A 627 39.89 30.00 20.12
#